data_AF-A0A318LTJ8-F1
#
_entry.id   AF-A0A318LTJ8-F1
#
_cell.length_a   1.000
_cell.length_b   1.000
_cell.length_c   1.000
_cell.angle_alpha   90.00
_cell.angle_beta   90.00
_cell.angle_gamma   90.00
#
_symmetry.space_group_name_H-M   'P 1'
#
loop_
_entity.id
_entity.type
_entity.pdbx_description
1 polymer ?
#
loop_
_entity_poly.entity_id
_entity_poly.type
_entity_poly.pdbx_seq_one_letter_code
_entity_poly.pdbx_strand_id
1 'polypeptide(L)'
;MSGGYHVDVPALHKYKDNLGSYQEQAGKFTELVAKADVGDESWGIIGLFTKSQYTETLGQLQEHLRSMQDGLRSASDKITSAAEQYQAMDDEVARLMNEILNRIGAAKESRHG
;
A
#
# COMPACT_ATOMS: atom_id res chain seq x y z
N MET A 1 -17.07 26.11 -5.18
CA MET A 1 -16.03 25.07 -4.94
C MET A 1 -16.37 23.81 -5.73
N SER A 2 -16.50 23.92 -7.06
CA SER A 2 -17.07 22.88 -7.93
C SER A 2 -16.00 22.18 -8.77
N GLY A 3 -15.09 21.49 -8.12
CA GLY A 3 -14.21 20.51 -8.77
C GLY A 3 -14.43 19.17 -8.09
N GLY A 4 -15.16 18.26 -8.75
CA GLY A 4 -15.26 16.88 -8.28
C GLY A 4 -13.87 16.26 -8.24
N TYR A 5 -13.56 15.51 -7.17
CA TYR A 5 -12.32 14.75 -7.10
C TYR A 5 -12.35 13.65 -8.18
N HIS A 6 -11.65 13.88 -9.29
CA HIS A 6 -11.37 12.82 -10.27
C HIS A 6 -10.23 11.97 -9.72
N VAL A 7 -10.58 10.82 -9.15
CA VAL A 7 -9.59 9.85 -8.69
C VAL A 7 -9.10 9.06 -9.89
N ASP A 8 -7.80 9.16 -10.16
CA ASP A 8 -7.12 8.36 -11.18
C ASP A 8 -6.88 6.95 -10.60
N VAL A 9 -7.86 6.05 -10.84
CA VAL A 9 -7.81 4.65 -10.42
C VAL A 9 -6.56 3.93 -10.96
N PRO A 10 -6.16 4.09 -12.25
CA PRO A 10 -4.87 3.61 -12.74
C PRO A 10 -3.66 4.09 -11.94
N ALA A 11 -3.63 5.36 -11.51
CA ALA A 11 -2.54 5.87 -10.67
C ALA A 11 -2.52 5.22 -9.27
N LEU A 12 -3.69 4.92 -8.69
CA LEU A 12 -3.78 4.17 -7.43
C LEU A 12 -3.23 2.74 -7.56
N HIS A 13 -3.54 2.06 -8.66
CA HIS A 13 -2.97 0.73 -8.96
C HIS A 13 -1.46 0.78 -9.13
N LYS A 14 -0.95 1.74 -9.90
CA LYS A 14 0.51 1.92 -10.08
C LYS A 14 1.21 2.21 -8.76
N TYR A 15 0.59 3.00 -7.88
CA TYR A 15 1.14 3.27 -6.56
C TYR A 15 1.16 2.02 -5.68
N LYS A 16 0.10 1.20 -5.71
CA LYS A 16 0.07 -0.11 -5.05
C LYS A 16 1.20 -1.02 -5.54
N ASP A 17 1.43 -1.10 -6.84
CA ASP A 17 2.52 -1.92 -7.40
C ASP A 17 3.89 -1.46 -6.92
N ASN A 18 4.11 -0.14 -6.85
CA ASN A 18 5.33 0.44 -6.28
C ASN A 18 5.51 0.09 -4.79
N LEU A 19 4.42 0.09 -4.01
CA LEU A 19 4.47 -0.35 -2.60
C LEU A 19 4.88 -1.81 -2.48
N GLY A 20 4.39 -2.68 -3.37
CA GLY A 20 4.79 -4.08 -3.43
C GLY A 20 6.29 -4.25 -3.69
N SER A 21 6.84 -3.48 -4.64
CA SER A 21 8.29 -3.48 -4.90
C SER A 21 9.12 -3.03 -3.70
N TYR A 22 8.66 -2.01 -2.95
CA TYR A 22 9.35 -1.57 -1.75
C TYR A 22 9.29 -2.59 -0.61
N GLN A 23 8.18 -3.31 -0.46
CA GLN A 23 8.09 -4.42 0.49
C GLN A 23 9.08 -5.53 0.16
N GLU A 24 9.20 -5.91 -1.13
CA GLU A 24 10.17 -6.92 -1.56
C GLU A 24 11.62 -6.49 -1.27
N GLN A 25 11.96 -5.23 -1.55
CA GLN A 25 13.28 -4.68 -1.26
C GLN A 25 13.56 -4.66 0.25
N ALA A 26 12.59 -4.25 1.08
CA ALA A 26 12.72 -4.28 2.52
C ALA A 26 12.94 -5.71 3.04
N GLY A 27 12.26 -6.71 2.45
CA GLY A 27 12.50 -8.13 2.74
C GLY A 27 13.95 -8.55 2.44
N LYS A 28 14.48 -8.20 1.28
CA LYS A 28 15.88 -8.47 0.90
C LYS A 28 16.88 -7.81 1.85
N PHE A 29 16.62 -6.57 2.28
CA PHE A 29 17.46 -5.91 3.28
C PHE A 29 17.43 -6.65 4.62
N THR A 30 16.26 -7.08 5.08
CA THR A 30 16.15 -7.89 6.31
C THR A 30 16.96 -9.18 6.22
N GLU A 31 16.92 -9.88 5.08
CA GLU A 31 17.71 -11.09 4.87
C GLU A 31 19.23 -10.82 4.87
N LEU A 32 19.67 -9.74 4.23
CA LEU A 32 21.08 -9.33 4.22
C LEU A 32 21.56 -8.95 5.62
N VAL A 33 20.72 -8.25 6.37
CA VAL A 33 20.97 -7.85 7.77
C VAL A 33 21.04 -9.07 8.67
N ALA A 34 20.19 -10.07 8.48
CA ALA A 34 20.27 -11.34 9.21
C ALA A 34 21.58 -12.11 8.92
N LYS A 35 22.09 -12.05 7.70
CA LYS A 35 23.40 -12.64 7.34
C LYS A 35 24.59 -11.89 7.91
N ALA A 36 24.42 -10.60 8.21
CA ALA A 36 25.44 -9.76 8.84
C ALA A 36 25.58 -10.04 10.35
N ASP A 37 24.63 -10.75 10.96
CA ASP A 37 24.71 -11.24 12.34
C ASP A 37 25.73 -12.39 12.45
N VAL A 38 27.01 -12.03 12.57
CA VAL A 38 28.11 -13.00 12.70
C VAL A 38 28.41 -13.28 14.17
N GLY A 39 28.48 -14.56 14.53
CA GLY A 39 28.67 -15.05 15.89
C GLY A 39 30.04 -14.74 16.51
N ASP A 40 30.16 -15.01 17.80
CA ASP A 40 31.27 -14.63 18.71
C ASP A 40 32.66 -14.99 18.18
N GLU A 41 32.81 -16.13 17.51
CA GLU A 41 34.07 -16.57 16.91
C GLU A 41 34.59 -15.62 15.82
N SER A 42 33.70 -14.89 15.16
CA SER A 42 34.04 -13.98 14.05
C SER A 42 34.62 -12.64 14.52
N TRP A 43 34.46 -12.30 15.80
CA TRP A 43 34.86 -11.00 16.35
C TRP A 43 36.23 -11.04 17.07
N GLY A 44 36.73 -12.22 17.44
CA GLY A 44 38.00 -12.40 18.16
C GLY A 44 38.06 -11.67 19.52
N ILE A 45 39.24 -11.66 20.15
CA ILE A 45 39.44 -11.12 21.52
C ILE A 45 39.28 -9.59 21.59
N ILE A 46 39.66 -8.86 20.53
CA ILE A 46 39.53 -7.40 20.48
C ILE A 46 38.08 -6.96 20.16
N GLY A 47 37.31 -7.81 19.46
CA GLY A 47 35.96 -7.46 19.02
C GLY A 47 34.88 -7.55 20.09
N LEU A 48 35.14 -8.15 21.27
CA LEU A 48 34.15 -8.27 22.35
C LEU A 48 33.62 -6.91 22.84
N PHE A 49 34.45 -5.85 22.82
CA PHE A 49 34.03 -4.51 23.27
C PHE A 49 33.20 -3.76 22.22
N THR A 50 33.47 -3.96 20.93
CA THR A 50 32.73 -3.34 19.82
C THR A 50 31.51 -4.14 19.39
N LYS A 51 31.47 -5.44 19.72
CA LYS A 51 30.36 -6.35 19.39
C LYS A 51 29.05 -5.89 20.00
N SER A 52 29.05 -5.47 21.26
CA SER A 52 27.83 -5.00 21.92
C SER A 52 27.17 -3.85 21.15
N GLN A 53 27.97 -2.87 20.71
CA GLN A 53 27.46 -1.73 19.96
C GLN A 53 27.04 -2.12 18.53
N TYR A 54 27.75 -3.05 17.89
CA TYR A 54 27.34 -3.61 16.60
C TYR A 54 26.01 -4.35 16.70
N THR A 55 25.86 -5.28 17.65
CA THR A 55 24.64 -6.04 17.88
C THR A 55 23.46 -5.13 18.21
N GLU A 56 23.67 -4.10 19.03
CA GLU A 56 22.65 -3.11 19.32
C GLU A 56 22.23 -2.33 18.07
N THR A 57 23.19 -1.83 17.29
CA THR A 57 22.92 -1.10 16.03
C THR A 57 22.22 -1.99 15.01
N LEU A 58 22.62 -3.26 14.93
CA LEU A 58 22.00 -4.26 14.07
C LEU A 58 20.55 -4.51 14.47
N GLY A 59 20.26 -4.64 15.77
CA GLY A 59 18.90 -4.76 16.29
C GLY A 59 18.05 -3.53 15.98
N GLN A 60 18.60 -2.32 16.13
CA GLN A 60 17.90 -1.08 15.77
C GLN A 60 17.57 -1.02 14.27
N LEU A 61 18.50 -1.46 13.42
CA LEU A 61 18.26 -1.54 11.98
C LEU A 61 17.16 -2.55 11.62
N GLN A 62 17.16 -3.72 12.26
CA GLN A 62 16.11 -4.73 12.07
C GLN A 62 14.73 -4.18 12.47
N GLU A 63 14.64 -3.47 13.60
CA GLU A 63 13.40 -2.85 14.06
C GLU A 63 12.91 -1.77 13.08
N HIS A 64 13.82 -0.93 12.57
CA HIS A 64 13.48 0.06 11.54
C HIS A 64 12.97 -0.57 10.24
N LEU A 65 13.60 -1.65 9.77
CA LEU A 65 13.14 -2.37 8.58
C LEU A 65 11.76 -2.98 8.79
N ARG A 66 11.49 -3.53 9.98
CA ARG A 66 10.17 -4.06 10.34
C ARG A 66 9.10 -2.97 10.37
N SER A 67 9.39 -1.84 11.01
CA SER A 67 8.49 -0.68 11.06
C SER A 67 8.17 -0.16 9.64
N MET A 68 9.17 -0.12 8.76
CA MET A 68 8.99 0.25 7.36
C MET A 68 8.08 -0.72 6.61
N GLN A 69 8.26 -2.03 6.78
CA GLN A 69 7.39 -3.05 6.18
C GLN A 69 5.94 -2.90 6.64
N ASP A 70 5.74 -2.67 7.94
CA ASP A 70 4.41 -2.45 8.53
C ASP A 70 3.75 -1.18 7.99
N GLY A 71 4.51 -0.09 7.86
CA GLY A 71 4.05 1.17 7.27
C GLY A 71 3.64 1.01 5.80
N LEU A 72 4.46 0.33 4.99
CA LEU A 72 4.16 0.05 3.58
C LEU A 72 2.89 -0.79 3.42
N ARG A 73 2.72 -1.82 4.27
CA ARG A 73 1.50 -2.64 4.30
C ARG A 73 0.27 -1.81 4.63
N SER A 74 0.34 -1.01 5.70
CA SER A 74 -0.77 -0.14 6.11
C SER A 74 -1.15 0.87 5.03
N ALA A 75 -0.17 1.44 4.33
CA ALA A 75 -0.41 2.34 3.21
C ALA A 75 -1.09 1.62 2.04
N SER A 76 -0.64 0.42 1.70
CA SER A 76 -1.24 -0.40 0.63
C SER A 76 -2.70 -0.73 0.91
N ASP A 77 -3.01 -1.13 2.15
CA ASP A 77 -4.37 -1.46 2.58
C ASP A 77 -5.29 -0.25 2.48
N LYS A 78 -4.83 0.92 2.96
CA LYS A 78 -5.60 2.18 2.89
C LYS A 78 -5.89 2.61 1.45
N ILE A 79 -4.92 2.48 0.56
CA ILE A 79 -5.07 2.88 -0.85
C ILE A 79 -6.00 1.93 -1.58
N THR A 80 -5.88 0.62 -1.32
CA THR A 80 -6.80 -0.38 -1.87
C THR A 80 -8.23 -0.10 -1.42
N SER A 81 -8.44 0.14 -0.12
CA SER A 81 -9.77 0.46 0.42
C SER A 81 -10.34 1.76 -0.16
N ALA A 82 -9.50 2.79 -0.33
CA ALA A 82 -9.94 4.03 -0.97
C ALA A 82 -10.39 3.77 -2.43
N ALA A 83 -9.59 3.04 -3.21
CA ALA A 83 -9.93 2.71 -4.60
C ALA A 83 -11.27 1.95 -4.71
N GLU A 84 -11.48 0.95 -3.84
CA GLU A 84 -12.73 0.18 -3.77
C GLU A 84 -13.94 1.06 -3.44
N GLN A 85 -13.80 1.99 -2.49
CA GLN A 85 -14.86 2.92 -2.12
C GLN A 85 -15.21 3.88 -3.27
N TYR A 86 -14.21 4.42 -3.97
CA TYR A 86 -14.44 5.28 -5.13
C TYR A 86 -15.16 4.53 -6.26
N GLN A 87 -14.72 3.32 -6.56
CA GLN A 87 -15.35 2.50 -7.60
C GLN A 87 -16.81 2.15 -7.25
N ALA A 88 -17.07 1.76 -6.01
CA ALA A 88 -18.43 1.47 -5.56
C ALA A 88 -19.38 2.68 -5.67
N MET A 89 -18.88 3.88 -5.35
CA MET A 89 -19.65 5.11 -5.48
C MET A 89 -19.95 5.44 -6.95
N ASP A 90 -18.97 5.30 -7.84
CA ASP A 90 -19.16 5.52 -9.29
C ASP A 90 -20.17 4.52 -9.88
N ASP A 91 -20.09 3.24 -9.50
CA ASP A 91 -21.02 2.21 -9.93
C ASP A 91 -22.46 2.50 -9.45
N GLU A 92 -22.62 2.97 -8.21
CA GLU A 92 -23.93 3.35 -7.67
C GLU A 92 -24.53 4.55 -8.42
N VAL A 93 -23.73 5.58 -8.68
CA VAL A 93 -24.15 6.77 -9.45
C VAL A 93 -24.55 6.38 -10.87
N ALA A 94 -23.76 5.55 -11.54
CA ALA A 94 -24.06 5.05 -12.87
C ALA A 94 -25.39 4.26 -12.89
N ARG A 95 -25.62 3.40 -11.89
CA ARG A 95 -26.87 2.65 -11.75
C ARG A 95 -28.08 3.58 -11.59
N LEU A 96 -27.98 4.58 -10.71
CA LEU A 96 -29.06 5.54 -10.47
C LEU A 96 -29.37 6.38 -11.72
N MET A 97 -28.34 6.85 -12.43
CA MET A 97 -28.51 7.58 -13.69
C MET A 97 -29.20 6.73 -14.76
N ASN A 98 -28.79 5.47 -14.93
CA ASN A 98 -29.43 4.54 -15.85
C ASN A 98 -30.90 4.30 -15.50
N GLU A 99 -31.22 4.16 -14.21
CA GLU A 99 -32.60 4.03 -13.75
C GLU A 99 -33.45 5.26 -14.09
N ILE A 100 -32.92 6.47 -13.87
CA ILE A 100 -33.58 7.73 -14.22
C ILE A 100 -33.82 7.81 -15.73
N LEU A 101 -32.80 7.50 -16.55
CA LEU A 101 -32.91 7.52 -18.01
C LEU A 101 -33.98 6.54 -18.51
N ASN A 102 -34.03 5.32 -17.95
CA ASN A 102 -35.05 4.34 -18.30
C ASN A 102 -36.46 4.82 -17.94
N ARG A 103 -36.65 5.43 -16.77
CA ARG A 103 -37.94 6.00 -16.35
C ARG A 103 -38.38 7.15 -17.27
N ILE A 104 -37.46 8.02 -17.66
CA ILE A 104 -37.73 9.12 -18.62
C ILE A 104 -38.11 8.56 -19.99
N GLY A 105 -37.39 7.54 -20.48
CA GLY A 105 -37.70 6.87 -21.74
C GLY A 105 -39.10 6.27 -21.76
N ALA A 106 -39.44 5.47 -20.74
CA ALA A 106 -40.76 4.85 -20.61
C ALA A 106 -41.90 5.89 -20.54
N ALA A 107 -41.68 6.99 -19.83
CA ALA A 107 -42.67 8.08 -19.72
C ALA A 107 -42.85 8.91 -21.00
N LYS A 108 -41.92 8.81 -21.96
CA LYS A 108 -42.01 9.44 -23.28
C LYS A 108 -42.80 8.56 -24.24
N GLU A 109 -42.57 7.24 -24.21
CA GLU A 109 -43.31 6.27 -25.04
C GLU A 109 -44.79 6.21 -24.68
N SER A 110 -45.14 6.26 -23.39
CA SER A 110 -46.54 6.29 -22.93
C SER A 110 -47.33 7.55 -23.31
N ARG A 111 -46.65 8.61 -23.76
CA ARG A 111 -47.26 9.89 -24.17
C ARG A 111 -47.45 10.03 -25.68
N HIS A 112 -46.97 9.08 -26.48
CA HIS A 112 -47.04 9.12 -27.95
C HIS A 112 -47.75 7.90 -28.56
N GLY A 113 -48.20 6.94 -27.74
CA GLY A 113 -49.17 5.89 -28.11
C GLY A 113 -50.56 6.23 -27.59
#